data_AF-A0A3N5I7I0-F1
#
_entry.id   AF-A0A3N5I7I0-F1
#
_cell.length_a   1.000
_cell.length_b   1.000
_cell.length_c   1.000
_cell.angle_alpha   90.00
_cell.angle_beta   90.00
_cell.angle_gamma   90.00
#
_symmetry.space_group_name_H-M   'P 1'
#
loop_
_entity.id
_entity.type
_entity.pdbx_description
1 polymer ?
#
loop_
_entity_poly.entity_id
_entity_poly.type
_entity_poly.pdbx_seq_one_letter_code
_entity_poly.pdbx_strand_id
1 'polypeptide(L)'
;MTTGATGLRNNDNLGRPTVTNVNGAKEFDGDAEYERLYVPGGRSFSILRIDGTLVYDSGDEFEQRTKALVPTLFNSQGTADSFDTRSDNKDPEPESVAIGKVSGRTYAFIGLERTGGVMVYDISEPTAPKFATYINTAPTDLSPEGLFFIKKKDSPNGKPLLVVSHEVSNTVTIFEIERDPDDGDHKYDDEDEDDDRSDG
;
A
#
# COMPACT_ATOMS: atom_id res chain seq x y z
N MET A 1 6.69 -32.44 -4.20
CA MET A 1 6.14 -31.74 -3.02
C MET A 1 5.94 -32.75 -1.92
N THR A 2 6.59 -32.59 -0.78
CA THR A 2 6.25 -33.34 0.43
C THR A 2 4.92 -32.79 0.95
N THR A 3 3.87 -33.61 0.93
CA THR A 3 2.58 -33.26 1.52
C THR A 3 2.58 -33.66 3.00
N GLY A 4 2.02 -32.81 3.88
CA GLY A 4 1.97 -33.02 5.33
C GLY A 4 2.82 -32.03 6.14
N ALA A 5 2.79 -32.16 7.47
CA ALA A 5 3.40 -31.20 8.41
C ALA A 5 4.90 -30.94 8.14
N THR A 6 5.66 -31.95 7.73
CA THR A 6 7.08 -31.80 7.37
C THR A 6 7.28 -30.96 6.11
N GLY A 7 6.38 -31.06 5.14
CA GLY A 7 6.41 -30.21 3.94
C GLY A 7 6.00 -28.78 4.24
N LEU A 8 4.98 -28.56 5.06
CA LEU A 8 4.57 -27.22 5.49
C LEU A 8 5.67 -26.51 6.26
N ARG A 9 6.49 -27.24 7.03
CA ARG A 9 7.66 -26.71 7.76
C ARG A 9 8.85 -26.32 6.87
N ASN A 10 8.83 -26.61 5.57
CA ASN A 10 9.88 -26.15 4.68
C ASN A 10 9.81 -24.62 4.53
N ASN A 11 10.97 -23.98 4.46
CA ASN A 11 11.08 -22.53 4.34
C ASN A 11 10.40 -21.99 3.08
N ASP A 12 10.45 -22.75 1.98
CA ASP A 12 9.80 -22.41 0.72
C ASP A 12 8.26 -22.51 0.79
N ASN A 13 7.71 -23.01 1.91
CA ASN A 13 6.28 -23.18 2.17
C ASN A 13 5.84 -22.31 3.38
N LEU A 14 5.25 -22.91 4.42
CA LEU A 14 4.79 -22.21 5.64
C LEU A 14 5.76 -22.37 6.82
N GLY A 15 7.04 -22.67 6.54
CA GLY A 15 8.01 -22.99 7.58
C GLY A 15 8.54 -21.80 8.36
N ARG A 16 8.44 -20.59 7.77
CA ARG A 16 8.97 -19.36 8.33
C ARG A 16 7.92 -18.36 8.88
N PRO A 17 6.68 -18.26 8.36
CA PRO A 17 5.74 -17.20 8.76
C PRO A 17 5.57 -17.06 10.26
N THR A 18 5.73 -15.83 10.74
CA THR A 18 5.47 -15.44 12.12
C THR A 18 3.97 -15.40 12.33
N VAL A 19 3.45 -16.37 13.08
CA VAL A 19 2.03 -16.51 13.41
C VAL A 19 1.80 -16.23 14.89
N THR A 20 0.67 -15.63 15.24
CA THR A 20 0.31 -15.45 16.66
C THR A 20 -0.06 -16.79 17.30
N ASN A 21 0.34 -16.96 18.56
CA ASN A 21 -0.05 -18.06 19.43
C ASN A 21 -1.14 -17.64 20.44
N VAL A 22 -1.81 -16.51 20.19
CA VAL A 22 -2.90 -16.00 21.03
C VAL A 22 -4.26 -16.30 20.42
N ASN A 23 -4.35 -16.29 19.08
CA ASN A 23 -5.58 -16.54 18.32
C ASN A 23 -5.51 -17.89 17.59
N GLY A 24 -6.67 -18.43 17.21
CA GLY A 24 -6.75 -19.59 16.33
C GLY A 24 -6.78 -20.97 16.99
N ALA A 25 -6.76 -21.05 18.33
CA ALA A 25 -6.82 -22.31 19.09
C ALA A 25 -8.14 -22.55 19.85
N LYS A 26 -9.22 -21.83 19.51
CA LYS A 26 -10.43 -21.78 20.36
C LYS A 26 -11.74 -21.75 19.58
N GLU A 27 -11.75 -22.01 18.28
CA GLU A 27 -12.92 -21.64 17.49
C GLU A 27 -13.92 -22.77 17.24
N PHE A 28 -13.58 -24.07 17.33
CA PHE A 28 -14.54 -25.09 16.84
C PHE A 28 -14.84 -26.34 17.70
N ASP A 29 -13.99 -26.83 18.62
CA ASP A 29 -14.36 -28.05 19.38
C ASP A 29 -13.86 -28.18 20.84
N GLY A 30 -13.11 -27.21 21.35
CA GLY A 30 -12.70 -27.17 22.76
C GLY A 30 -11.46 -28.00 23.10
N ASP A 31 -10.71 -28.47 22.10
CA ASP A 31 -9.34 -28.96 22.30
C ASP A 31 -8.29 -27.82 22.26
N ALA A 32 -7.01 -28.19 22.33
CA ALA A 32 -5.90 -27.23 22.37
C ALA A 32 -5.21 -27.05 21.00
N GLU A 33 -5.81 -27.54 19.93
CA GLU A 33 -5.27 -27.48 18.58
C GLU A 33 -5.53 -26.11 17.93
N TYR A 34 -4.59 -25.66 17.10
CA TYR A 34 -4.76 -24.44 16.31
C TYR A 34 -5.39 -24.80 14.96
N GLU A 35 -6.55 -24.22 14.65
CA GLU A 35 -7.28 -24.48 13.41
C GLU A 35 -7.04 -23.38 12.37
N ARG A 36 -6.53 -22.22 12.78
CA ARG A 36 -6.26 -21.07 11.90
C ARG A 36 -4.94 -20.40 12.24
N LEU A 37 -4.24 -19.98 11.18
CA LEU A 37 -3.05 -19.14 11.28
C LEU A 37 -3.45 -17.68 11.14
N TYR A 38 -3.01 -16.87 12.10
CA TYR A 38 -3.15 -15.42 12.06
C TYR A 38 -1.74 -14.81 11.97
N VAL A 39 -1.48 -14.09 10.89
CA VAL A 39 -0.23 -13.37 10.66
C VAL A 39 -0.48 -11.89 10.93
N PRO A 40 0.29 -11.23 11.82
CA PRO A 40 0.16 -9.81 12.05
C PRO A 40 0.72 -9.00 10.87
N GLY A 41 0.22 -7.79 10.67
CA GLY A 41 0.70 -6.86 9.64
C GLY A 41 -0.19 -6.81 8.40
N GLY A 42 -0.36 -5.60 7.85
CA GLY A 42 -1.00 -5.42 6.55
C GLY A 42 -0.12 -5.95 5.43
N ARG A 43 -0.74 -6.46 4.36
CA ARG A 43 -0.05 -6.91 3.13
C ARG A 43 -0.75 -6.43 1.86
N SER A 44 -2.01 -6.03 2.00
CA SER A 44 -2.86 -5.51 0.94
C SER A 44 -3.34 -4.11 1.29
N PHE A 45 -4.09 -3.50 0.38
CA PHE A 45 -5.08 -2.50 0.74
C PHE A 45 -6.47 -3.02 0.41
N SER A 46 -7.45 -2.55 1.17
CA SER A 46 -8.85 -2.87 0.96
C SER A 46 -9.67 -1.59 0.85
N ILE A 47 -10.72 -1.63 0.03
CA ILE A 47 -11.75 -0.60 -0.03
C ILE A 47 -13.00 -1.18 0.62
N LEU A 48 -13.57 -0.47 1.59
CA LEU A 48 -14.78 -0.85 2.28
C LEU A 48 -15.85 0.22 2.10
N ARG A 49 -17.12 -0.20 2.10
CA ARG A 49 -18.25 0.71 2.31
C ARG A 49 -18.27 1.18 3.76
N ILE A 50 -19.00 2.27 4.01
CA ILE A 50 -19.17 2.83 5.36
C ILE A 50 -19.82 1.83 6.34
N ASP A 51 -20.59 0.87 5.83
CA ASP A 51 -21.20 -0.21 6.62
C ASP A 51 -20.24 -1.39 6.89
N GLY A 52 -18.98 -1.30 6.46
CA GLY A 52 -17.97 -2.34 6.62
C GLY A 52 -17.98 -3.42 5.53
N THR A 53 -18.85 -3.32 4.52
CA THR A 53 -18.84 -4.28 3.40
C THR A 53 -17.56 -4.13 2.58
N LEU A 54 -16.79 -5.20 2.45
CA LEU A 54 -15.62 -5.26 1.58
C LEU A 54 -16.01 -5.07 0.11
N VAL A 55 -15.38 -4.11 -0.56
CA VAL A 55 -15.59 -3.77 -1.98
C VAL A 55 -14.48 -4.35 -2.85
N TYR A 56 -13.24 -4.18 -2.40
CA TYR A 56 -12.04 -4.62 -3.08
C TYR A 56 -10.97 -4.97 -2.05
N ASP A 57 -10.15 -5.98 -2.34
CA ASP A 57 -8.91 -6.27 -1.64
C ASP A 57 -7.83 -6.57 -2.68
N SER A 58 -6.64 -5.96 -2.53
CA SER A 58 -5.56 -6.13 -3.49
C SER A 58 -4.84 -7.48 -3.42
N GLY A 59 -5.12 -8.30 -2.40
CA GLY A 59 -4.39 -9.54 -2.17
C GLY A 59 -2.88 -9.31 -2.08
N ASP A 60 -2.12 -10.11 -2.83
CA ASP A 60 -0.64 -10.10 -2.88
C ASP A 60 -0.06 -9.10 -3.91
N GLU A 61 -0.86 -8.15 -4.39
CA GLU A 61 -0.43 -7.28 -5.49
C GLU A 61 0.84 -6.48 -5.13
N PHE A 62 1.02 -6.05 -3.89
CA PHE A 62 2.22 -5.29 -3.50
C PHE A 62 3.50 -6.13 -3.65
N GLU A 63 3.48 -7.38 -3.23
CA GLU A 63 4.59 -8.33 -3.39
C GLU A 63 4.85 -8.61 -4.88
N GLN A 64 3.80 -8.82 -5.69
CA GLN A 64 3.96 -9.01 -7.13
C GLN A 64 4.60 -7.78 -7.80
N ARG A 65 4.17 -6.57 -7.42
CA ARG A 65 4.69 -5.30 -7.95
C ARG A 65 6.13 -5.06 -7.51
N THR A 66 6.45 -5.22 -6.24
CA THR A 66 7.82 -5.01 -5.74
C THR A 66 8.78 -6.04 -6.30
N LYS A 67 8.36 -7.30 -6.45
CA LYS A 67 9.15 -8.33 -7.14
C LYS A 67 9.46 -7.96 -8.59
N ALA A 68 8.50 -7.38 -9.30
CA ALA A 68 8.67 -6.99 -10.70
C ALA A 68 9.49 -5.71 -10.87
N LEU A 69 9.27 -4.70 -10.02
CA LEU A 69 9.78 -3.34 -10.20
C LEU A 69 11.08 -3.07 -9.43
N VAL A 70 11.23 -3.67 -8.26
CA VAL A 70 12.41 -3.53 -7.39
C VAL A 70 12.85 -4.90 -6.84
N PRO A 71 13.18 -5.89 -7.70
CA PRO A 71 13.46 -7.26 -7.27
C PRO A 71 14.57 -7.37 -6.23
N THR A 72 15.55 -6.46 -6.23
CA THR A 72 16.65 -6.43 -5.25
C THR A 72 16.21 -6.00 -3.85
N LEU A 73 15.03 -5.40 -3.72
CA LEU A 73 14.44 -4.96 -2.46
C LEU A 73 13.22 -5.80 -2.07
N PHE A 74 12.92 -6.88 -2.80
CA PHE A 74 11.76 -7.73 -2.52
C PHE A 74 11.75 -8.19 -1.06
N ASN A 75 10.67 -7.85 -0.34
CA ASN A 75 10.46 -8.15 1.08
C ASN A 75 11.70 -7.88 1.94
N SER A 76 12.37 -6.74 1.70
CA SER A 76 13.54 -6.29 2.44
C SER A 76 13.22 -5.22 3.48
N GLN A 77 14.22 -4.78 4.23
CA GLN A 77 14.17 -3.64 5.15
C GLN A 77 14.44 -2.29 4.44
N GLY A 78 14.29 -2.25 3.11
CA GLY A 78 14.57 -1.06 2.28
C GLY A 78 15.99 -1.05 1.70
N THR A 79 16.77 -2.10 1.97
CA THR A 79 18.15 -2.24 1.50
C THR A 79 18.36 -3.59 0.80
N ALA A 80 19.33 -3.68 -0.10
CA ALA A 80 19.56 -4.91 -0.87
C ALA A 80 20.20 -6.04 -0.04
N ASP A 81 20.96 -5.70 1.01
CA ASP A 81 21.56 -6.65 1.94
C ASP A 81 20.54 -7.32 2.88
N SER A 82 19.32 -6.77 2.96
CA SER A 82 18.21 -7.32 3.72
C SER A 82 17.16 -8.04 2.84
N PHE A 83 17.51 -8.40 1.61
CA PHE A 83 16.64 -9.12 0.67
C PHE A 83 15.93 -10.32 1.33
N ASP A 84 14.60 -10.39 1.14
CA ASP A 84 13.73 -11.50 1.59
C ASP A 84 13.75 -11.79 3.12
N THR A 85 14.28 -10.86 3.92
CA THR A 85 14.29 -10.99 5.38
C THR A 85 12.92 -10.76 6.02
N ARG A 86 11.91 -10.36 5.23
CA ARG A 86 10.57 -10.02 5.73
C ARG A 86 9.43 -10.89 5.23
N SER A 87 9.64 -11.79 4.26
CA SER A 87 8.60 -12.68 3.71
C SER A 87 7.92 -13.54 4.79
N ASP A 88 8.66 -13.83 5.85
CA ASP A 88 8.23 -14.56 7.02
C ASP A 88 7.73 -13.69 8.17
N ASN A 89 7.68 -12.38 7.95
CA ASN A 89 7.20 -11.40 8.89
C ASN A 89 6.01 -10.66 8.26
N LYS A 90 6.17 -9.38 7.93
CA LYS A 90 5.08 -8.51 7.50
C LYS A 90 5.25 -7.98 6.06
N ASP A 91 6.05 -8.67 5.25
CA ASP A 91 6.29 -8.42 3.81
C ASP A 91 6.55 -6.92 3.51
N PRO A 92 5.82 -6.22 2.59
CA PRO A 92 6.17 -4.84 2.26
C PRO A 92 5.79 -3.81 3.34
N GLU A 93 4.95 -4.18 4.32
CA GLU A 93 4.41 -3.29 5.37
C GLU A 93 3.76 -1.99 4.83
N PRO A 94 2.55 -2.05 4.23
CA PRO A 94 1.77 -0.85 3.97
C PRO A 94 1.36 -0.19 5.30
N GLU A 95 1.75 1.05 5.51
CA GLU A 95 1.55 1.75 6.80
C GLU A 95 0.68 3.01 6.67
N SER A 96 0.73 3.67 5.52
CA SER A 96 -0.02 4.91 5.30
C SER A 96 -0.76 4.96 3.98
N VAL A 97 -1.84 5.73 3.99
CA VAL A 97 -2.65 6.01 2.82
C VAL A 97 -3.02 7.49 2.78
N ALA A 98 -2.87 8.11 1.60
CA ALA A 98 -3.45 9.39 1.28
C ALA A 98 -4.35 9.25 0.04
N ILE A 99 -5.44 10.00 0.00
CA ILE A 99 -6.34 10.05 -1.16
C ILE A 99 -6.27 11.44 -1.78
N GLY A 100 -6.15 11.51 -3.10
CA GLY A 100 -6.09 12.76 -3.85
C GLY A 100 -6.90 12.69 -5.14
N LYS A 101 -7.39 13.84 -5.61
CA LYS A 101 -7.97 13.97 -6.94
C LYS A 101 -6.98 14.63 -7.90
N VAL A 102 -6.76 14.02 -9.06
CA VAL A 102 -5.90 14.54 -10.12
C VAL A 102 -6.65 14.40 -11.43
N SER A 103 -6.87 15.53 -12.13
CA SER A 103 -7.58 15.56 -13.42
C SER A 103 -8.93 14.84 -13.42
N GLY A 104 -9.74 15.05 -12.37
CA GLY A 104 -11.06 14.42 -12.21
C GLY A 104 -11.05 12.98 -11.68
N ARG A 105 -9.90 12.31 -11.64
CA ARG A 105 -9.74 10.95 -11.13
C ARG A 105 -9.35 10.92 -9.66
N THR A 106 -9.78 9.88 -8.94
CA THR A 106 -9.43 9.68 -7.53
C THR A 106 -8.31 8.66 -7.43
N TYR A 107 -7.21 9.02 -6.77
CA TYR A 107 -6.04 8.18 -6.56
C TYR A 107 -5.83 7.87 -5.08
N ALA A 108 -5.40 6.65 -4.80
CA ALA A 108 -4.83 6.23 -3.53
C ALA A 108 -3.31 6.17 -3.65
N PHE A 109 -2.64 6.83 -2.71
CA PHE A 109 -1.19 6.77 -2.50
C PHE A 109 -0.93 5.96 -1.24
N ILE A 110 -0.18 4.87 -1.35
CA ILE A 110 -0.01 3.90 -0.26
C ILE A 110 1.48 3.73 0.03
N GLY A 111 1.92 4.11 1.22
CA GLY A 111 3.32 4.05 1.64
C GLY A 111 3.67 2.65 2.11
N LEU A 112 4.74 2.08 1.55
CA LEU A 112 5.30 0.81 1.99
C LEU A 112 6.51 1.11 2.87
N GLU A 113 6.39 0.89 4.17
CA GLU A 113 7.41 1.25 5.15
C GLU A 113 8.72 0.51 4.83
N ARG A 114 8.71 -0.80 4.64
CA ARG A 114 9.98 -1.55 4.59
C ARG A 114 10.58 -1.67 3.22
N THR A 115 9.90 -2.37 2.31
CA THR A 115 10.39 -2.46 0.92
C THR A 115 10.57 -1.06 0.32
N GLY A 116 9.85 -0.06 0.87
CA GLY A 116 10.03 1.34 0.57
C GLY A 116 9.11 1.78 -0.57
N GLY A 117 9.05 3.09 -0.76
CA GLY A 117 8.30 3.71 -1.83
C GLY A 117 6.80 3.81 -1.60
N VAL A 118 6.12 4.36 -2.61
CA VAL A 118 4.68 4.65 -2.61
C VAL A 118 4.05 3.97 -3.80
N MET A 119 3.08 3.09 -3.53
CA MET A 119 2.20 2.52 -4.55
C MET A 119 1.09 3.51 -4.88
N VAL A 120 0.77 3.67 -6.17
CA VAL A 120 -0.26 4.59 -6.64
C VAL A 120 -1.30 3.81 -7.43
N TYR A 121 -2.56 3.91 -6.99
CA TYR A 121 -3.70 3.30 -7.66
C TYR A 121 -4.73 4.35 -8.03
N ASP A 122 -5.21 4.32 -9.27
CA ASP A 122 -6.46 4.95 -9.65
C ASP A 122 -7.62 4.13 -9.07
N ILE A 123 -8.36 4.73 -8.14
CA ILE A 123 -9.50 4.14 -7.44
C ILE A 123 -10.82 4.81 -7.86
N SER A 124 -10.84 5.48 -9.01
CA SER A 124 -12.05 6.12 -9.54
C SER A 124 -13.20 5.12 -9.73
N GLU A 125 -12.87 3.86 -10.00
CA GLU A 125 -13.78 2.72 -9.94
C GLU A 125 -13.42 1.84 -8.72
N PRO A 126 -14.07 2.00 -7.56
CA PRO A 126 -13.65 1.35 -6.30
C PRO A 126 -13.71 -0.19 -6.33
N THR A 127 -14.47 -0.78 -7.24
CA THR A 127 -14.57 -2.23 -7.44
C THR A 127 -13.47 -2.79 -8.35
N ALA A 128 -12.75 -1.92 -9.07
CA ALA A 128 -11.66 -2.31 -9.96
C ALA A 128 -10.54 -1.24 -9.98
N PRO A 129 -9.85 -1.01 -8.84
CA PRO A 129 -8.65 -0.17 -8.82
C PRO A 129 -7.64 -0.57 -9.88
N LYS A 130 -6.96 0.44 -10.44
CA LYS A 130 -5.92 0.24 -11.46
C LYS A 130 -4.59 0.74 -10.92
N PHE A 131 -3.59 -0.12 -10.93
CA PHE A 131 -2.22 0.28 -10.64
C PHE A 131 -1.77 1.34 -11.66
N ALA A 132 -1.39 2.51 -11.17
CA ALA A 132 -0.89 3.61 -11.99
C ALA A 132 0.63 3.60 -12.03
N THR A 133 1.27 3.66 -10.85
CA THR A 133 2.73 3.67 -10.76
C THR A 133 3.21 3.25 -9.37
N TYR A 134 4.52 3.07 -9.25
CA TYR A 134 5.22 2.86 -7.99
C TYR A 134 6.48 3.70 -7.99
N ILE A 135 6.66 4.51 -6.96
CA ILE A 135 7.78 5.43 -6.82
C ILE A 135 8.61 4.97 -5.62
N ASN A 136 9.88 4.63 -5.84
CA ASN A 136 10.81 4.27 -4.78
C ASN A 136 12.14 5.00 -4.99
N THR A 137 12.54 5.80 -4.01
CA THR A 137 13.77 6.61 -4.03
C THR A 137 14.86 6.03 -3.12
N ALA A 138 14.73 4.78 -2.68
CA ALA A 138 15.79 4.07 -1.99
C ALA A 138 17.08 3.99 -2.85
N PRO A 139 18.28 4.06 -2.23
CA PRO A 139 18.52 4.12 -0.79
C PRO A 139 18.49 5.54 -0.21
N THR A 140 18.12 6.56 -1.00
CA THR A 140 18.11 7.95 -0.53
C THR A 140 17.01 8.21 0.50
N ASP A 141 15.78 7.77 0.20
CA ASP A 141 14.68 7.86 1.15
C ASP A 141 14.19 6.46 1.55
N LEU A 142 14.02 6.24 2.86
CA LEU A 142 13.74 4.93 3.44
C LEU A 142 12.64 5.03 4.50
N SER A 143 11.77 4.03 4.57
CA SER A 143 10.67 4.01 5.55
C SER A 143 9.64 5.13 5.39
N PRO A 144 8.94 5.21 4.24
CA PRO A 144 7.76 6.06 4.13
C PRO A 144 6.78 5.78 5.28
N GLU A 145 6.44 6.80 6.05
CA GLU A 145 5.44 6.72 7.12
C GLU A 145 4.28 7.68 6.88
N GLY A 146 4.55 8.98 6.77
CA GLY A 146 3.51 9.99 6.57
C GLY A 146 3.30 10.28 5.09
N LEU A 147 2.03 10.32 4.66
CA LEU A 147 1.63 10.77 3.33
C LEU A 147 0.64 11.93 3.43
N PHE A 148 0.89 13.00 2.67
CA PHE A 148 -0.01 14.14 2.59
C PHE A 148 -0.14 14.64 1.15
N PHE A 149 -1.37 14.64 0.64
CA PHE A 149 -1.68 15.14 -0.70
C PHE A 149 -2.10 16.62 -0.63
N ILE A 150 -1.44 17.45 -1.45
CA ILE A 150 -1.75 18.87 -1.61
C ILE A 150 -2.44 19.04 -2.96
N LYS A 151 -3.65 19.60 -2.95
CA LYS A 151 -4.42 19.87 -4.16
C LYS A 151 -3.73 20.95 -5.01
N LYS A 152 -3.98 20.90 -6.32
CA LYS A 152 -3.51 21.90 -7.30
C LYS A 152 -3.76 23.35 -6.87
N LYS A 153 -4.96 23.65 -6.34
CA LYS A 153 -5.35 25.00 -5.92
C LYS A 153 -4.65 25.50 -4.65
N ASP A 154 -4.17 24.57 -3.82
CA ASP A 154 -3.54 24.86 -2.53
C ASP A 154 -2.00 24.83 -2.65
N SER A 155 -1.45 24.44 -3.81
CA SER A 155 -0.02 24.26 -4.01
C SER A 155 0.67 25.52 -4.57
N PRO A 156 1.94 25.75 -4.19
CA PRO A 156 2.67 26.96 -4.57
C PRO A 156 3.05 26.99 -6.07
N ASN A 157 3.05 25.85 -6.75
CA ASN A 157 3.39 25.72 -8.17
C ASN A 157 2.17 25.47 -9.06
N GLY A 158 0.95 25.47 -8.51
CA GLY A 158 -0.28 25.20 -9.27
C GLY A 158 -0.37 23.77 -9.82
N LYS A 159 0.28 22.81 -9.15
CA LYS A 159 0.29 21.38 -9.49
C LYS A 159 -0.07 20.54 -8.26
N PRO A 160 -0.76 19.40 -8.39
CA PRO A 160 -0.96 18.51 -7.25
C PRO A 160 0.39 18.00 -6.74
N LEU A 161 0.55 17.94 -5.41
CA LEU A 161 1.78 17.48 -4.77
C LEU A 161 1.51 16.32 -3.81
N LEU A 162 2.45 15.40 -3.67
CA LEU A 162 2.48 14.41 -2.60
C LEU A 162 3.71 14.65 -1.72
N VAL A 163 3.48 14.89 -0.44
CA VAL A 163 4.53 14.98 0.58
C VAL A 163 4.65 13.62 1.26
N VAL A 164 5.89 13.12 1.36
CA VAL A 164 6.22 11.84 1.97
C VAL A 164 7.26 12.06 3.06
N SER A 165 6.99 11.64 4.29
CA SER A 165 7.99 11.62 5.37
C SER A 165 8.60 10.24 5.50
N HIS A 166 9.91 10.19 5.70
CA HIS A 166 10.69 8.98 5.72
C HIS A 166 11.41 8.82 7.06
N GLU A 167 10.99 7.83 7.85
CA GLU A 167 11.40 7.65 9.26
C GLU A 167 12.87 7.25 9.37
N VAL A 168 13.33 6.27 8.57
CA VAL A 168 14.70 5.73 8.68
C VAL A 168 15.73 6.69 8.12
N SER A 169 15.45 7.33 6.98
CA SER A 169 16.38 8.30 6.37
C SER A 169 16.30 9.69 7.00
N ASN A 170 15.28 9.99 7.81
CA ASN A 170 14.99 11.32 8.37
C ASN A 170 14.84 12.40 7.28
N THR A 171 14.18 12.05 6.17
CA THR A 171 13.95 12.95 5.03
C THR A 171 12.47 13.22 4.81
N VAL A 172 12.19 14.33 4.11
CA VAL A 172 10.86 14.64 3.57
C VAL A 172 11.02 14.92 2.09
N THR A 173 10.27 14.18 1.27
CA THR A 173 10.30 14.30 -0.19
C THR A 173 8.96 14.82 -0.68
N ILE A 174 8.99 15.75 -1.64
CA ILE A 174 7.79 16.31 -2.27
C ILE A 174 7.81 15.92 -3.74
N PHE A 175 6.79 15.18 -4.17
CA PHE A 175 6.59 14.80 -5.56
C PHE A 175 5.57 15.74 -6.21
N GLU A 176 5.90 16.25 -7.38
CA GLU A 176 4.90 16.83 -8.29
C GLU A 176 4.19 15.69 -9.02
N ILE A 177 2.86 15.76 -9.08
CA ILE A 177 2.08 14.76 -9.81
C ILE A 177 1.68 15.32 -11.16
N GLU A 178 2.23 14.71 -12.20
CA GLU A 178 1.84 14.97 -13.58
C GLU A 178 0.62 14.14 -13.98
N ARG A 179 -0.11 14.64 -14.99
CA ARG A 179 -1.25 13.93 -15.57
C ARG A 179 -0.75 12.69 -16.33
N ASP A 180 -1.49 11.59 -16.24
CA ASP A 180 -1.25 10.44 -17.12
C ASP A 180 -1.54 10.84 -18.58
N PRO A 181 -0.56 10.74 -19.51
CA PRO A 181 -0.79 11.06 -20.91
C PRO A 181 -1.91 10.25 -21.56
N ASP A 182 -2.21 9.05 -21.05
CA ASP A 182 -3.21 8.14 -21.58
C ASP A 182 -4.63 8.39 -21.03
N ASP A 183 -4.81 9.36 -20.13
CA ASP A 183 -6.12 9.67 -19.52
C ASP A 183 -7.16 10.24 -20.51
N GLY A 184 -6.79 10.48 -21.76
CA GLY A 184 -7.68 10.96 -22.82
C GLY A 184 -8.16 12.40 -22.57
N ASP A 185 -8.37 13.17 -23.64
CA ASP A 185 -8.74 14.59 -23.58
C ASP A 185 -10.21 14.82 -23.18
N HIS A 186 -10.70 14.05 -22.21
CA HIS A 186 -11.97 14.32 -21.57
C HIS A 186 -11.81 15.60 -20.76
N LYS A 187 -12.46 16.66 -21.23
CA LYS A 187 -12.75 17.84 -20.44
C LYS A 187 -13.59 17.41 -19.25
N TYR A 188 -12.94 16.97 -18.18
CA TYR A 188 -13.51 17.14 -16.86
C TYR A 188 -13.40 18.63 -16.62
N ASP A 189 -14.51 19.33 -16.82
CA ASP A 189 -14.62 20.70 -16.37
C ASP A 189 -14.25 20.68 -14.88
N ASP A 190 -13.12 21.33 -14.54
CA ASP A 190 -12.70 21.64 -13.19
C ASP A 190 -13.73 22.63 -12.59
N GLU A 191 -15.00 22.25 -12.53
CA GLU A 191 -16.00 22.88 -11.68
C GLU A 191 -15.80 22.29 -10.28
N ASP A 192 -14.74 22.78 -9.62
CA ASP A 192 -14.73 22.81 -8.17
C ASP A 192 -15.97 23.59 -7.75
N GLU A 193 -17.01 22.88 -7.32
CA GLU A 193 -18.22 23.48 -6.75
C GLU A 193 -17.81 24.49 -5.67
N ASP A 194 -18.08 25.75 -5.94
CA ASP A 194 -18.12 26.84 -4.98
C ASP A 194 -19.15 26.49 -3.89
N ASP A 195 -18.77 25.73 -2.86
CA ASP A 195 -19.51 25.64 -1.60
C ASP A 195 -19.18 26.89 -0.76
N ASP A 196 -19.42 28.06 -1.36
CA ASP A 196 -19.45 29.35 -0.69
C ASP A 196 -20.90 29.59 -0.24
N ARG A 197 -21.31 28.86 0.80
CA ARG A 197 -22.55 29.17 1.53
C ARG A 197 -22.35 30.46 2.32
N SER A 198 -22.53 31.56 1.61
CA SER A 198 -22.92 32.83 2.21
C SER A 198 -24.42 32.78 2.51
N ASP A 199 -24.78 32.30 3.69
CA ASP A 199 -26.07 32.65 4.28
C ASP A 199 -25.85 33.90 5.15
N GLY A 200 -26.54 34.98 4.77
CA GLY A 200 -26.62 36.24 5.51
C GLY A 200 -27.67 36.26 6.62
#